data_AF-K1LFA5-F1
#
_entry.id   AF-K1LFA5-F1
#
_cell.length_a   1.000
_cell.length_b   1.000
_cell.length_c   1.000
_cell.angle_alpha   90.00
_cell.angle_beta   90.00
_cell.angle_gamma   90.00
#
_symmetry.space_group_name_H-M   'P 1'
#
loop_
_entity.id
_entity.type
_entity.pdbx_description
1 polymer ?
#
loop_
_entity_poly.entity_id
_entity_poly.type
_entity_poly.pdbx_seq_one_letter_code
_entity_poly.pdbx_strand_id
1 'polypeptide(L)'
;MNIVTQVMQEISKMMTDLYHQAIQGEVDFSTCIKTIRDTMRQLSVDLGEDLCATIEESIFESPGRKARYRVHRSHDEKTISTLIGDIKLSRRYYKDKQTGEFCYLLDDYLSLTPHQRVDLDLEAAIYEKASKHSYQATLDSFEHIGIHSRQTVKNIVHKYCPDSVTLPVGEKRQVDCLYIEA
;
A
#
# COMPACT_ATOMS: atom_id res chain seq x y z
N MET A 1 -7.85 12.18 21.26
CA MET A 1 -9.01 12.49 20.40
C MET A 1 -9.25 11.27 19.53
N ASN A 2 -10.49 10.77 19.43
CA ASN A 2 -10.80 9.57 18.63
C ASN A 2 -10.60 9.92 17.13
N ILE A 3 -9.88 9.09 16.37
CA ILE A 3 -9.63 9.33 14.93
C ILE A 3 -10.94 9.57 14.17
N VAL A 4 -12.00 8.87 14.54
CA VAL A 4 -13.32 8.99 13.89
C VAL A 4 -13.87 10.39 14.08
N THR A 5 -13.71 10.97 15.28
CA THR A 5 -14.13 12.34 15.56
C THR A 5 -13.28 13.35 14.78
N GLN A 6 -11.97 13.12 14.67
CA GLN A 6 -11.08 13.98 13.89
C GLN A 6 -11.45 13.95 12.40
N VAL A 7 -11.69 12.77 11.83
CA VAL A 7 -12.15 12.58 10.45
C VAL A 7 -13.47 13.32 10.20
N MET A 8 -14.45 13.21 11.12
CA MET A 8 -15.72 13.94 11.00
C MET A 8 -15.52 15.46 11.01
N GLN A 9 -14.60 15.97 11.82
CA GLN A 9 -14.27 17.40 11.87
C GLN A 9 -13.61 17.87 10.57
N GLU A 10 -12.63 17.12 10.05
CA GLU A 10 -11.97 17.44 8.79
C GLU A 10 -12.94 17.42 7.60
N ILE A 11 -13.83 16.43 7.53
CA ILE A 11 -14.89 16.37 6.51
C ILE A 11 -15.81 17.60 6.62
N SER A 12 -16.27 17.92 7.83
CA SER A 12 -17.19 19.05 8.04
C SER A 12 -16.55 20.38 7.65
N LYS A 13 -15.28 20.56 7.99
CA LYS A 13 -14.50 21.75 7.62
C LYS A 13 -14.33 21.85 6.09
N MET A 14 -13.86 20.78 5.45
CA MET A 14 -13.68 20.72 4.00
C MET A 14 -14.97 21.03 3.24
N MET A 15 -16.10 20.47 3.68
CA MET A 15 -17.41 20.74 3.07
C MET A 15 -17.86 22.20 3.25
N THR A 16 -17.59 22.80 4.42
CA THR A 16 -17.93 24.20 4.70
C THR A 16 -17.10 25.14 3.82
N ASP A 17 -15.80 24.90 3.72
CA ASP A 17 -14.88 25.70 2.91
C ASP A 17 -15.26 25.62 1.41
N LEU A 18 -15.51 24.41 0.89
CA LEU A 18 -15.94 24.22 -0.49
C LEU A 18 -17.28 24.89 -0.79
N TYR A 19 -18.24 24.82 0.13
CA TYR A 19 -19.51 25.51 -0.03
C TYR A 19 -19.31 27.02 -0.19
N HIS A 20 -18.51 27.63 0.70
CA HIS A 20 -18.24 29.08 0.66
C HIS A 20 -17.54 29.50 -0.64
N GLN A 21 -16.51 28.75 -1.05
CA GLN A 21 -15.78 29.03 -2.30
C GLN A 21 -16.69 28.85 -3.53
N ALA A 22 -17.54 27.83 -3.55
CA ALA A 22 -18.42 27.54 -4.69
C ALA A 22 -19.50 28.61 -4.87
N ILE A 23 -20.15 29.09 -3.80
CA ILE A 23 -21.17 30.15 -3.91
C ILE A 23 -20.58 31.50 -4.33
N GLN A 24 -19.28 31.70 -4.08
CA GLN A 24 -18.53 32.88 -4.51
C GLN A 24 -17.99 32.76 -5.96
N GLY A 25 -18.12 31.57 -6.56
CA GLY A 25 -17.60 31.30 -7.91
C GLY A 25 -16.07 31.16 -7.97
N GLU A 26 -15.41 30.93 -6.83
CA GLU A 26 -13.94 30.80 -6.74
C GLU A 26 -13.43 29.43 -7.21
N VAL A 27 -14.29 28.41 -7.13
CA VAL A 27 -14.00 27.04 -7.55
C VAL A 27 -15.10 26.52 -8.46
N ASP A 28 -14.71 25.73 -9.46
CA ASP A 28 -15.65 25.04 -10.33
C ASP A 28 -16.00 23.65 -9.79
N PHE A 29 -17.01 23.02 -10.40
CA PHE A 29 -17.44 21.68 -10.01
C PHE A 29 -16.30 20.65 -10.04
N SER A 30 -15.43 20.72 -11.04
CA SER A 30 -14.29 19.80 -11.19
C SER A 30 -13.33 19.92 -10.01
N THR A 31 -13.02 21.14 -9.59
CA THR A 31 -12.16 21.44 -8.44
C THR A 31 -12.81 20.93 -7.16
N CYS A 32 -14.12 21.14 -6.96
CA CYS A 32 -14.83 20.60 -5.80
C CYS A 32 -14.69 19.07 -5.69
N ILE A 33 -14.98 18.35 -6.78
CA ILE A 33 -14.90 16.88 -6.79
C ILE A 33 -13.47 16.39 -6.58
N LYS A 34 -12.48 17.08 -7.15
CA LYS A 34 -11.07 16.76 -6.93
C LYS A 34 -10.67 16.94 -5.47
N THR A 35 -11.00 18.08 -4.86
CA THR A 35 -10.71 18.35 -3.44
C THR A 35 -11.35 17.30 -2.53
N ILE A 36 -12.63 16.97 -2.75
CA ILE A 36 -13.31 15.91 -2.00
C ILE A 36 -12.57 14.58 -2.13
N ARG A 37 -12.19 14.18 -3.36
CA ARG A 37 -11.46 12.93 -3.60
C ARG A 37 -10.12 12.91 -2.86
N ASP A 38 -9.32 13.96 -3.00
CA ASP A 38 -7.97 14.03 -2.44
C ASP A 38 -8.01 14.05 -0.90
N THR A 39 -8.96 14.78 -0.31
CA THR A 39 -9.18 14.78 1.15
C THR A 39 -9.66 13.42 1.64
N MET A 40 -10.66 12.81 1.00
CA MET A 40 -11.16 11.49 1.39
C MET A 40 -10.08 10.42 1.29
N ARG A 41 -9.21 10.49 0.28
CA ARG A 41 -8.06 9.59 0.15
C ARG A 41 -7.12 9.71 1.34
N GLN A 42 -6.72 10.92 1.73
CA GLN A 42 -5.84 11.10 2.89
C GLN A 42 -6.49 10.58 4.17
N LEU A 43 -7.76 10.90 4.41
CA LEU A 43 -8.51 10.40 5.56
C LEU A 43 -8.62 8.86 5.57
N SER A 44 -8.68 8.24 4.38
CA SER A 44 -8.70 6.78 4.25
C SER A 44 -7.38 6.14 4.70
N VAL A 45 -6.23 6.78 4.39
CA VAL A 45 -4.92 6.34 4.87
C VAL A 45 -4.85 6.47 6.39
N ASP A 46 -5.23 7.62 6.93
CA ASP A 46 -5.19 7.89 8.37
C ASP A 46 -6.07 6.89 9.15
N LEU A 47 -7.26 6.56 8.64
CA LEU A 47 -8.15 5.54 9.20
C LEU A 47 -7.53 4.14 9.14
N GLY A 48 -6.85 3.79 8.05
CA GLY A 48 -6.16 2.50 7.91
C GLY A 48 -5.02 2.34 8.92
N GLU A 49 -4.22 3.38 9.13
CA GLU A 49 -3.15 3.41 10.13
C GLU A 49 -3.71 3.31 11.55
N ASP A 50 -4.77 4.07 11.87
CA ASP A 50 -5.41 4.01 13.19
C ASP A 50 -6.06 2.65 13.48
N LEU A 51 -6.68 2.03 12.47
CA LEU A 51 -7.22 0.66 12.61
C LEU A 51 -6.10 -0.31 12.99
N CYS A 52 -4.95 -0.25 12.31
CA CYS A 52 -3.80 -1.10 12.62
C CYS A 52 -3.27 -0.84 14.04
N ALA A 53 -3.17 0.42 14.45
CA ALA A 53 -2.74 0.80 15.79
C ALA A 53 -3.72 0.32 16.87
N THR A 54 -5.02 0.44 16.63
CA THR A 54 -6.09 -0.02 17.52
C THR A 54 -6.05 -1.54 17.69
N ILE A 55 -5.83 -2.29 16.61
CA ILE A 55 -5.66 -3.76 16.68
C ILE A 55 -4.41 -4.12 17.48
N GLU A 56 -3.26 -3.47 17.22
CA GLU A 56 -2.02 -3.74 17.95
C GLU A 56 -2.16 -3.44 19.46
N GLU A 57 -2.85 -2.36 19.82
CA GLU A 57 -3.09 -2.05 21.23
C GLU A 57 -4.05 -3.05 21.87
N SER A 58 -5.09 -3.50 21.17
CA SER A 58 -5.97 -4.57 21.66
C SER A 58 -5.22 -5.89 21.88
N ILE A 59 -4.36 -6.28 20.94
CA ILE A 59 -3.47 -7.44 21.07
C ILE A 59 -2.56 -7.27 22.29
N PHE A 60 -2.01 -6.08 22.49
CA PHE A 60 -1.19 -5.80 23.65
C PHE A 60 -2.03 -5.90 24.94
N GLU A 61 -3.18 -5.26 25.05
CA GLU A 61 -3.93 -5.30 26.30
C GLU A 61 -4.45 -6.71 26.66
N SER A 62 -4.63 -7.58 25.66
CA SER A 62 -5.12 -8.96 25.80
C SER A 62 -4.41 -9.78 26.90
N PRO A 63 -5.17 -10.36 27.86
CA PRO A 63 -4.63 -11.26 28.88
C PRO A 63 -3.97 -12.52 28.30
N GLY A 64 -4.57 -13.11 27.26
CA GLY A 64 -4.04 -14.31 26.60
C GLY A 64 -2.68 -14.04 25.95
N ARG A 65 -2.55 -12.89 25.29
CA ARG A 65 -1.28 -12.41 24.76
C ARG A 65 -0.24 -12.23 25.86
N LYS A 66 -0.58 -11.53 26.95
CA LYS A 66 0.33 -11.32 28.11
C LYS A 66 0.76 -12.63 28.77
N ALA A 67 -0.10 -13.65 28.80
CA ALA A 67 0.22 -14.96 29.35
C ALA A 67 1.27 -15.68 28.49
N ARG A 68 1.12 -15.68 27.16
CA ARG A 68 1.98 -16.45 26.24
C ARG A 68 3.21 -15.69 25.71
N TYR A 69 3.13 -14.38 25.52
CA TYR A 69 4.16 -13.60 24.83
C TYR A 69 4.79 -12.53 25.73
N ARG A 70 6.08 -12.25 25.54
CA ARG A 70 6.79 -11.09 26.09
C ARG A 70 7.06 -10.07 24.98
N VAL A 71 6.93 -8.78 25.27
CA VAL A 71 7.39 -7.75 24.33
C VAL A 71 8.92 -7.74 24.34
N HIS A 72 9.52 -7.92 23.17
CA HIS A 72 10.97 -7.85 22.98
C HIS A 72 11.39 -6.47 22.47
N ARG A 73 10.62 -5.90 21.55
CA ARG A 73 10.83 -4.56 20.97
C ARG A 73 9.47 -3.94 20.64
N SER A 74 9.40 -2.62 20.62
CA SER A 74 8.20 -1.85 20.32
C SER A 74 8.49 -0.81 19.24
N HIS A 75 7.44 -0.39 18.53
CA HIS A 75 7.49 0.62 17.47
C HIS A 75 8.30 0.19 16.25
N ASP A 76 8.21 -1.09 15.88
CA ASP A 76 8.78 -1.57 14.64
C ASP A 76 7.87 -1.21 13.48
N GLU A 77 8.40 -0.46 12.53
CA GLU A 77 7.61 0.04 11.40
C GLU A 77 7.56 -0.97 10.25
N LYS A 78 6.39 -1.05 9.61
CA LYS A 78 6.20 -1.73 8.33
C LYS A 78 5.27 -0.90 7.46
N THR A 79 5.69 -0.59 6.25
CA THR A 79 4.87 0.12 5.26
C THR A 79 4.38 -0.85 4.21
N ILE A 80 3.07 -0.80 3.92
CA ILE A 80 2.42 -1.50 2.83
C ILE A 80 1.83 -0.47 1.87
N SER A 81 2.25 -0.50 0.61
CA SER A 81 1.65 0.30 -0.45
C SER A 81 0.31 -0.28 -0.86
N THR A 82 -0.72 0.56 -0.92
CA THR A 82 -2.10 0.20 -1.30
C THR A 82 -2.63 1.16 -2.38
N LEU A 83 -3.83 0.90 -2.91
CA LEU A 83 -4.46 1.80 -3.89
C LEU A 83 -4.83 3.19 -3.33
N ILE A 84 -5.06 3.30 -2.02
CA ILE A 84 -5.38 4.59 -1.37
C ILE A 84 -4.13 5.36 -0.93
N GLY A 85 -2.99 4.67 -0.79
CA GLY A 85 -1.75 5.23 -0.30
C GLY A 85 -0.89 4.21 0.44
N ASP A 86 0.26 4.66 0.93
CA ASP A 86 1.07 3.88 1.85
C ASP A 86 0.45 3.88 3.25
N ILE A 87 0.25 2.68 3.82
CA ILE A 87 -0.19 2.51 5.21
C ILE A 87 1.02 2.11 6.04
N LYS A 88 1.33 2.87 7.10
CA LYS A 88 2.38 2.55 8.06
C LYS A 88 1.79 1.85 9.28
N LEU A 89 2.31 0.66 9.55
CA LEU A 89 2.01 -0.14 10.73
C LEU A 89 3.11 0.08 11.77
N SER A 90 2.73 0.43 12.99
CA SER A 90 3.62 0.41 14.16
C SER A 90 3.35 -0.87 14.95
N ARG A 91 4.35 -1.75 15.03
CA ARG A 91 4.19 -3.13 15.50
C ARG A 91 5.04 -3.39 16.72
N ARG A 92 4.62 -4.32 17.58
CA ARG A 92 5.48 -4.87 18.63
C ARG A 92 6.05 -6.22 18.20
N TYR A 93 7.32 -6.42 18.49
CA TYR A 93 7.99 -7.69 18.27
C TYR A 93 7.91 -8.53 19.54
N TYR A 94 7.27 -9.67 19.45
CA TYR A 94 6.95 -10.54 20.57
C TYR A 94 7.87 -11.74 20.59
N LYS A 95 8.22 -12.21 21.80
CA LYS A 95 8.84 -13.51 22.03
C LYS A 95 7.82 -14.45 22.67
N ASP A 96 7.55 -15.59 22.03
CA ASP A 96 6.73 -16.65 22.61
C ASP A 96 7.49 -17.27 23.80
N LYS A 97 6.83 -17.35 24.96
CA LYS A 97 7.43 -17.93 26.18
C LYS A 97 7.50 -19.46 26.13
N GLN A 98 6.69 -20.11 25.29
CA GLN A 98 6.64 -21.56 25.16
C GLN A 98 7.69 -22.06 24.17
N THR A 99 7.73 -21.49 22.97
CA THR A 99 8.66 -21.93 21.90
C THR A 99 9.98 -21.17 21.91
N GLY A 100 10.01 -19.97 22.47
CA GLY A 100 11.17 -19.08 22.41
C GLY A 100 11.32 -18.33 21.09
N GLU A 101 10.44 -18.60 20.12
CA GLU A 101 10.41 -17.96 18.81
C GLU A 101 9.90 -16.51 18.90
N PHE A 102 10.13 -15.76 17.83
CA PHE A 102 9.74 -14.37 17.75
C PHE A 102 8.77 -14.12 16.60
N CYS A 103 7.82 -13.22 16.81
CA CYS A 103 6.76 -12.94 15.84
C CYS A 103 6.23 -11.51 15.97
N TYR A 104 5.51 -11.07 14.93
CA TYR A 104 4.69 -9.86 14.96
C TYR A 104 3.23 -10.31 14.94
N LEU A 105 2.55 -10.23 16.09
CA LEU A 105 1.17 -10.71 16.19
C LEU A 105 0.22 -9.89 15.29
N LEU A 106 0.48 -8.59 15.10
CA LEU A 106 -0.31 -7.77 14.16
C LEU A 106 -0.25 -8.32 12.73
N ASP A 107 0.94 -8.73 12.27
CA ASP A 107 1.10 -9.33 10.95
C ASP A 107 0.27 -10.60 10.84
N ASP A 108 0.31 -11.47 11.86
CA ASP A 108 -0.46 -12.72 11.88
C ASP A 108 -1.97 -12.46 11.83
N TYR A 109 -2.46 -11.50 12.63
CA TYR A 109 -3.88 -11.11 12.65
C TYR A 109 -4.36 -10.54 11.31
N LEU A 110 -3.51 -9.78 10.63
CA LEU A 110 -3.81 -9.18 9.33
C LEU A 110 -3.38 -10.07 8.15
N SER A 111 -2.93 -11.30 8.41
CA SER A 111 -2.42 -12.24 7.40
C SER A 111 -1.32 -11.66 6.50
N LEU A 112 -0.45 -10.81 7.06
CA LEU A 112 0.65 -10.18 6.36
C LEU A 112 1.88 -11.08 6.37
N THR A 113 2.50 -11.28 5.20
CA THR A 113 3.76 -12.03 5.14
C THR A 113 4.96 -11.14 5.56
N PRO A 114 6.07 -11.70 6.10
CA PRO A 114 7.18 -10.89 6.62
C PRO A 114 7.75 -9.85 5.65
N HIS A 115 7.86 -10.19 4.36
CA HIS A 115 8.41 -9.34 3.32
C HIS A 115 7.37 -8.63 2.45
N GLN A 116 6.08 -8.74 2.80
CA GLN A 116 5.03 -8.03 2.07
C GLN A 116 5.25 -6.52 2.16
N ARG A 117 5.28 -5.86 1.00
CA ARG A 117 5.38 -4.40 0.85
C ARG A 117 4.26 -3.81 0.02
N VAL A 118 3.48 -4.65 -0.65
CA VAL A 118 2.42 -4.28 -1.57
C VAL A 118 1.18 -5.05 -1.16
N ASP A 119 0.06 -4.35 -1.09
CA ASP A 119 -1.24 -4.97 -0.89
C ASP A 119 -1.69 -5.77 -2.13
N LEU A 120 -2.52 -6.79 -1.92
CA LEU A 120 -2.96 -7.69 -2.98
C LEU A 120 -3.78 -6.96 -4.07
N ASP A 121 -4.63 -6.00 -3.68
CA ASP A 121 -5.44 -5.26 -4.66
C ASP A 121 -4.56 -4.34 -5.52
N LEU A 122 -3.50 -3.76 -4.92
CA LEU A 122 -2.51 -3.00 -5.67
C LEU A 122 -1.68 -3.91 -6.59
N GLU A 123 -1.27 -5.10 -6.14
CA GLU A 123 -0.59 -6.07 -7.02
C GLU A 123 -1.47 -6.42 -8.23
N ALA A 124 -2.77 -6.67 -8.01
CA ALA A 124 -3.72 -6.99 -9.07
C ALA A 124 -3.89 -5.83 -10.06
N ALA A 125 -4.04 -4.60 -9.57
CA ALA A 125 -4.16 -3.40 -10.42
C ALA A 125 -2.89 -3.16 -11.25
N ILE A 126 -1.70 -3.36 -10.67
CA ILE A 126 -0.43 -3.27 -11.39
C ILE A 126 -0.36 -4.35 -12.48
N TYR A 127 -0.71 -5.59 -12.15
CA TYR A 127 -0.71 -6.70 -13.10
C TYR A 127 -1.62 -6.40 -14.30
N GLU A 128 -2.84 -5.94 -14.05
CA GLU A 128 -3.79 -5.63 -15.12
C GLU A 128 -3.28 -4.51 -16.03
N LYS A 129 -2.74 -3.43 -15.46
CA LYS A 129 -2.21 -2.31 -16.27
C LYS A 129 -0.94 -2.68 -17.02
N ALA A 130 -0.05 -3.46 -16.42
CA ALA A 130 1.19 -3.91 -17.05
C ALA A 130 0.94 -4.84 -18.26
N SER A 131 -0.25 -5.47 -18.34
CA SER A 131 -0.65 -6.23 -19.54
C SER A 131 -0.91 -5.36 -20.77
N LYS A 132 -1.19 -4.05 -20.57
CA LYS A 132 -1.57 -3.08 -21.61
C LYS A 132 -0.52 -2.01 -21.84
N HIS A 133 0.37 -1.78 -20.88
CA HIS A 133 1.32 -0.68 -20.87
C HIS A 133 2.74 -1.13 -20.48
N SER A 134 3.73 -0.30 -20.79
CA SER A 134 5.10 -0.55 -20.31
C SER A 134 5.16 -0.47 -18.77
N TYR A 135 6.18 -1.08 -18.16
CA TYR A 135 6.35 -1.03 -16.70
C TYR A 135 6.49 0.40 -16.17
N GLN A 136 7.09 1.32 -16.93
CA GLN A 136 7.17 2.73 -16.53
C GLN A 136 5.80 3.40 -16.59
N ALA A 137 5.10 3.29 -17.73
CA ALA A 137 3.77 3.89 -17.89
C ALA A 137 2.75 3.31 -16.90
N THR A 138 2.93 2.05 -16.50
CA THR A 138 2.13 1.43 -15.44
C THR A 138 2.33 2.16 -14.11
N LEU A 139 3.58 2.42 -13.70
CA LEU A 139 3.87 3.18 -12.47
C LEU A 139 3.33 4.61 -12.55
N ASP A 140 3.58 5.30 -13.67
CA ASP A 140 3.17 6.69 -13.87
C ASP A 140 1.64 6.87 -13.80
N SER A 141 0.88 5.78 -14.00
CA SER A 141 -0.59 5.77 -13.91
C SER A 141 -1.14 5.65 -12.49
N PHE A 142 -0.29 5.51 -11.48
CA PHE A 142 -0.66 5.47 -10.07
C PHE A 142 -0.03 6.66 -9.34
N GLU A 143 -0.85 7.60 -8.90
CA GLU A 143 -0.37 8.86 -8.33
C GLU A 143 0.11 8.76 -6.87
N HIS A 144 -0.35 7.75 -6.13
CA HIS A 144 -0.28 7.76 -4.66
C HIS A 144 0.36 6.50 -4.05
N ILE A 145 1.01 5.67 -4.86
CA ILE A 145 1.64 4.43 -4.37
C ILE A 145 3.12 4.67 -4.03
N GLY A 146 3.63 4.04 -2.97
CA GLY A 146 5.05 4.06 -2.60
C GLY A 146 5.98 3.19 -3.47
N ILE A 147 5.51 2.72 -4.63
CA ILE A 147 6.29 1.89 -5.55
C ILE A 147 6.81 2.77 -6.69
N HIS A 148 8.12 2.83 -6.85
CA HIS A 148 8.76 3.68 -7.86
C HIS A 148 9.70 2.92 -8.81
N SER A 149 9.84 1.60 -8.66
CA SER A 149 10.76 0.79 -9.46
C SER A 149 10.05 -0.08 -10.47
N ARG A 150 10.47 0.00 -11.74
CA ARG A 150 10.06 -0.92 -12.82
C ARG A 150 10.34 -2.38 -12.47
N GLN A 151 11.37 -2.63 -11.66
CA GLN A 151 11.70 -3.98 -11.21
C GLN A 151 10.61 -4.55 -10.30
N THR A 152 9.95 -3.72 -9.48
CA THR A 152 8.82 -4.16 -8.65
C THR A 152 7.64 -4.59 -9.52
N VAL A 153 7.30 -3.81 -10.56
CA VAL A 153 6.27 -4.18 -11.54
C VAL A 153 6.61 -5.51 -12.21
N LYS A 154 7.85 -5.65 -12.70
CA LYS A 154 8.33 -6.92 -13.28
C LYS A 154 8.16 -8.09 -12.31
N ASN A 155 8.56 -7.93 -11.05
CA ASN A 155 8.47 -8.98 -10.05
C ASN A 155 7.00 -9.39 -9.79
N ILE A 156 6.09 -8.42 -9.72
CA ILE A 156 4.64 -8.68 -9.57
C ILE A 156 4.10 -9.45 -10.79
N VAL A 157 4.45 -9.03 -12.01
CA VAL A 157 4.03 -9.72 -13.24
C VAL A 157 4.54 -11.16 -13.28
N HIS A 158 5.83 -11.38 -13.01
CA HIS A 158 6.43 -12.72 -13.04
C HIS A 158 5.96 -13.62 -11.90
N LYS A 159 5.52 -13.07 -10.77
CA LYS A 159 4.93 -13.82 -9.65
C LYS A 159 3.67 -14.59 -10.08
N TYR A 160 2.87 -14.01 -10.97
CA TYR A 160 1.58 -14.58 -11.41
C TYR A 160 1.62 -15.16 -12.84
N CYS A 161 2.60 -14.78 -13.64
CA CYS A 161 2.89 -15.38 -14.93
C CYS A 161 4.34 -15.88 -14.94
N PRO A 162 4.64 -17.06 -14.37
CA PRO A 162 5.98 -17.64 -14.47
C PRO A 162 6.31 -17.84 -15.94
N ASP A 163 7.53 -17.49 -16.35
CA ASP A 163 8.13 -17.43 -17.70
C ASP A 163 8.03 -18.72 -18.55
N SER A 164 6.84 -19.32 -18.65
CA SER A 164 6.57 -20.62 -19.25
C SER A 164 5.86 -20.53 -20.60
N VAL A 165 5.50 -19.32 -21.04
CA VAL A 165 5.18 -19.11 -22.45
C VAL A 165 6.50 -19.00 -23.20
N THR A 166 6.96 -20.14 -23.71
CA THR A 166 7.93 -20.15 -24.81
C THR A 166 7.27 -19.42 -25.97
N LEU A 167 7.46 -18.10 -26.03
CA LEU A 167 7.13 -17.35 -27.24
C LEU A 167 7.92 -18.00 -28.36
N PRO A 168 7.30 -18.30 -29.52
CA PRO A 168 8.05 -18.78 -30.66
C PRO A 168 9.14 -17.75 -30.93
N VAL A 169 10.39 -18.16 -30.70
CA VAL A 169 11.55 -17.34 -31.04
C VAL A 169 11.50 -17.23 -32.56
N GLY A 170 11.03 -16.09 -33.06
CA GLY A 170 11.10 -15.80 -34.49
C GLY A 170 12.54 -15.98 -34.96
N GLU A 171 12.73 -16.45 -36.19
CA GLU A 171 14.06 -16.64 -36.74
C GLU A 171 14.88 -15.37 -36.53
N LYS A 172 16.05 -15.51 -35.91
CA LYS A 172 16.96 -14.38 -35.74
C LYS A 172 17.25 -13.81 -37.12
N ARG A 173 17.12 -12.50 -37.27
CA ARG A 173 17.47 -11.80 -38.51
C ARG A 173 18.91 -12.17 -38.89
N GLN A 174 19.08 -12.92 -39.98
CA GLN A 174 20.41 -13.16 -40.54
C GLN A 174 20.94 -11.83 -41.09
N VAL A 175 22.12 -11.47 -40.63
CA VAL A 175 22.89 -10.31 -41.09
C VAL A 175 24.32 -10.77 -41.35
N ASP A 176 24.94 -10.24 -42.40
CA ASP A 176 26.30 -10.65 -42.79
C ASP A 176 27.36 -10.24 -41.76
N CYS A 177 27.10 -9.15 -41.02
CA CYS A 177 27.97 -8.66 -39.97
C CYS A 177 27.13 -8.01 -38.85
N LEU A 178 27.38 -8.45 -37.61
CA LEU A 178 26.84 -7.82 -36.41
C LEU A 178 27.97 -7.05 -35.75
N TYR A 179 27.92 -5.72 -35.82
CA TYR A 179 28.90 -4.87 -35.18
C TYR A 179 28.52 -4.66 -33.70
N ILE A 180 29.43 -5.00 -32.80
CA ILE A 180 29.28 -4.81 -31.35
C ILE A 180 30.41 -3.86 -30.92
N GLU A 181 30.06 -2.66 -30.48
CA GLU A 181 31.01 -1.77 -29.82
C GLU A 181 31.08 -2.14 -28.34
N ALA A 182 32.31 -2.30 -27.83
CA ALA A 182 32.63 -2.56 -26.43
C ALA A 182 33.12 -1.29 -25.76
#